data_AF-A0A1W9S7E3-F1
#
_entry.id   AF-A0A1W9S7E3-F1
#
_cell.length_a   1.000
_cell.length_b   1.000
_cell.length_c   1.000
_cell.angle_alpha   90.00
_cell.angle_beta   90.00
_cell.angle_gamma   90.00
#
_symmetry.space_group_name_H-M   'P 1'
#
loop_
_entity.id
_entity.type
_entity.pdbx_description
1 polymer ?
#
loop_
_entity_poly.entity_id
_entity_poly.type
_entity_poly.pdbx_seq_one_letter_code
_entity_poly.pdbx_strand_id
1 'polypeptide(L)'
;MYGINVGLEIGKRALLAQQYSLNLTGHNIANVNTPGFSRQQAIMVSSVPMAYIKGNFGTGVEVTTVRHLRAIFLDEQYRRESQDLGRWQALAQSWSHIETIYMEPSDIGFSALLDNFWNSWQDLSANPDDQAARVAVKEQANLVINAFHHFDEQLKDFRVSLDEDIQSRVLEINNIAFQIATLNDSISTAELSGHSANDLRDQRDHLVDELSKYVNVEVIEQPTGTYSVLIGSMVLVDRNEVSELETVVEEQGVNVVHKIQFKDSKVQPDITKGELAGLIKVRDEVIPERLRELDEMAISLVEQLNRLHREGYGLDGVSGRDFFDANVTGAEDINLDYMIIQNEGYIAASLSGEVGDNSNALRIAALRSELTMKGGTATFSDYYNSIVGIVGVRTREAQNIAENQETLVFHIENNRQAVEGVSLDEEMANMIKYQHAYEAAARVITAMDEALDTIINGMGIVGR
;
A
#
# COMPACT_ATOMS: atom_id res chain seq x y z
N MET A 1 -44.76 25.14 -47.84
CA MET A 1 -44.07 26.43 -48.01
C MET A 1 -42.86 26.38 -47.10
N TYR A 2 -41.64 26.41 -47.64
CA TYR A 2 -40.46 26.75 -46.83
C TYR A 2 -40.75 28.13 -46.26
N GLY A 3 -41.00 28.17 -44.95
CA GLY A 3 -41.53 29.36 -44.29
C GLY A 3 -40.82 29.57 -42.97
N ILE A 4 -41.18 30.65 -42.30
CA ILE A 4 -40.57 31.08 -41.05
C ILE A 4 -40.56 29.96 -39.99
N ASN A 5 -41.53 29.04 -40.01
CA ASN A 5 -41.56 27.87 -39.13
C ASN A 5 -40.31 26.96 -39.20
N VAL A 6 -39.73 26.75 -40.39
CA VAL A 6 -38.52 25.90 -40.53
C VAL A 6 -37.30 26.63 -39.97
N GLY A 7 -37.19 27.93 -40.20
CA GLY A 7 -36.09 28.71 -39.64
C GLY A 7 -36.21 28.96 -38.14
N LEU A 8 -37.43 29.09 -37.61
CA LEU A 8 -37.70 29.11 -36.17
C LEU A 8 -37.28 27.79 -35.51
N GLU A 9 -37.59 26.66 -36.13
CA GLU A 9 -37.21 25.35 -35.61
C GLU A 9 -35.68 25.15 -35.65
N ILE A 10 -35.01 25.57 -36.73
CA ILE A 10 -33.54 25.58 -36.82
C ILE A 10 -32.93 26.49 -35.74
N GLY A 11 -33.46 27.71 -35.56
CA GLY A 11 -33.02 28.66 -34.55
C GLY A 11 -33.21 28.14 -33.13
N LYS A 12 -34.36 27.52 -32.85
CA LYS A 12 -34.67 26.91 -31.55
C LYS A 12 -33.71 25.76 -31.25
N ARG A 13 -33.49 24.86 -32.21
CA ARG A 13 -32.54 23.75 -32.09
C ARG A 13 -31.12 24.24 -31.84
N ALA A 14 -30.68 25.26 -32.57
CA ALA A 14 -29.40 25.92 -32.34
C ALA A 14 -29.31 26.51 -30.93
N LEU A 15 -30.30 27.29 -30.48
CA LEU A 15 -30.34 27.85 -29.12
C LEU A 15 -30.20 26.77 -28.04
N LEU A 16 -31.01 25.72 -28.12
CA LEU A 16 -30.98 24.64 -27.12
C LEU A 16 -29.64 23.92 -27.10
N ALA A 17 -29.06 23.63 -28.27
CA ALA A 17 -27.75 22.98 -28.35
C ALA A 17 -26.62 23.85 -27.76
N GLN A 18 -26.63 25.16 -28.03
CA GLN A 18 -25.63 26.07 -27.47
C GLN A 18 -25.83 26.29 -25.97
N GLN A 19 -27.07 26.42 -25.50
CA GLN A 19 -27.39 26.52 -24.08
C GLN A 19 -26.92 25.28 -23.31
N TYR A 20 -27.17 24.10 -23.87
CA TYR A 20 -26.72 22.84 -23.28
C TYR A 20 -25.20 22.80 -23.16
N SER A 21 -24.50 23.21 -24.21
CA SER A 21 -23.03 23.23 -24.24
C SER A 21 -22.44 24.26 -23.28
N LEU A 22 -23.08 25.42 -23.13
CA LEU A 22 -22.75 26.41 -22.10
C LEU A 22 -22.85 25.83 -20.69
N ASN A 23 -23.97 25.17 -20.38
CA ASN A 23 -24.17 24.55 -19.08
C ASN A 23 -23.12 23.46 -18.80
N LEU A 24 -22.81 22.62 -19.80
CA LEU A 24 -21.80 21.57 -19.67
C LEU A 24 -20.39 22.15 -19.44
N THR A 25 -20.05 23.22 -20.17
CA THR A 25 -18.78 23.94 -19.96
C THR A 25 -18.69 24.52 -18.55
N GLY A 26 -19.80 25.08 -18.05
CA GLY A 26 -19.90 25.55 -16.66
C GLY A 26 -19.74 24.41 -15.64
N HIS A 27 -20.31 23.24 -15.92
CA HIS A 27 -20.15 22.03 -15.09
C HIS A 27 -18.70 21.56 -15.05
N ASN A 28 -18.01 21.52 -16.20
CA ASN A 28 -16.59 21.19 -16.26
C ASN A 28 -15.74 22.14 -15.41
N ILE A 29 -15.95 23.46 -15.58
CA ILE A 29 -15.21 24.48 -14.81
C ILE A 29 -15.48 24.34 -13.30
N ALA A 30 -16.73 24.09 -12.91
CA ALA A 30 -17.09 23.91 -11.51
C ALA A 30 -16.41 22.69 -10.86
N ASN A 31 -16.14 21.65 -11.65
CA ASN A 31 -15.55 20.39 -11.19
C ASN A 31 -14.06 20.24 -11.51
N VAL A 32 -13.36 21.29 -11.95
CA VAL A 32 -11.93 21.25 -12.30
C VAL A 32 -11.03 20.72 -11.17
N ASN A 33 -11.42 20.94 -9.91
CA ASN A 33 -10.68 20.50 -8.72
C ASN A 33 -11.33 19.30 -8.03
N THR A 34 -12.35 18.68 -8.63
CA THR A 34 -12.98 17.48 -8.08
C THR A 34 -12.11 16.27 -8.44
N PRO A 35 -11.57 15.52 -7.46
CA PRO A 35 -10.74 14.35 -7.74
C PRO A 35 -11.45 13.32 -8.61
N GLY A 36 -10.75 12.81 -9.62
CA GLY A 36 -11.29 11.81 -10.55
C GLY A 36 -12.31 12.33 -11.56
N PHE A 37 -12.66 13.62 -11.55
CA PHE A 37 -13.55 14.20 -12.55
C PHE A 37 -12.86 14.29 -13.91
N SER A 38 -13.54 13.81 -14.95
CA SER A 38 -13.05 13.91 -16.33
C SER A 38 -13.90 14.87 -17.14
N ARG A 39 -13.26 15.55 -18.10
CA ARG A 39 -13.90 16.54 -18.95
C ARG A 39 -15.02 15.91 -19.76
N GLN A 40 -16.15 16.61 -19.82
CA GLN A 40 -17.30 16.16 -20.59
C GLN A 40 -17.52 17.02 -21.84
N GLN A 41 -17.95 16.39 -22.93
CA GLN A 41 -18.16 17.05 -24.22
C GLN A 41 -19.54 16.76 -24.81
N ALA A 42 -20.29 17.82 -25.13
CA ALA A 42 -21.54 17.70 -25.86
C ALA A 42 -21.27 17.36 -27.34
N ILE A 43 -21.76 16.21 -27.79
CA ILE A 43 -21.66 15.79 -29.18
C ILE A 43 -22.87 16.33 -29.94
N MET A 44 -22.60 17.26 -30.85
CA MET A 44 -23.59 17.87 -31.73
C MET A 44 -23.56 17.20 -33.10
N VAL A 45 -24.73 16.83 -33.61
CA VAL A 45 -24.89 16.30 -34.97
C VAL A 45 -25.96 17.10 -35.72
N SER A 46 -25.87 17.09 -37.05
CA SER A 46 -26.95 17.64 -37.88
C SER A 46 -28.21 16.79 -37.69
N SER A 47 -29.33 17.44 -37.39
CA SER A 47 -30.62 16.73 -37.27
C SER A 47 -31.09 16.18 -38.61
N VAL A 48 -32.00 15.20 -38.56
CA VAL A 48 -32.50 14.48 -39.75
C VAL A 48 -33.00 15.46 -40.81
N PRO A 49 -32.39 15.48 -42.01
CA PRO A 49 -32.74 16.45 -43.03
C PRO A 49 -34.11 16.16 -43.64
N MET A 50 -34.84 17.20 -44.01
CA MET A 50 -36.10 17.05 -44.73
C MET A 50 -35.84 16.81 -46.22
N ALA A 51 -36.36 15.70 -46.75
CA ALA A 51 -36.28 15.38 -48.17
C ALA A 51 -37.20 16.29 -48.99
N TYR A 52 -36.68 16.80 -50.12
CA TYR A 52 -37.43 17.65 -51.03
C TYR A 52 -37.10 17.30 -52.49
N ILE A 53 -37.95 17.73 -53.42
CA ILE A 53 -37.95 17.33 -54.84
C ILE A 53 -36.58 17.57 -55.55
N LYS A 54 -35.78 18.53 -55.07
CA LYS A 54 -34.45 18.87 -55.64
C LYS A 54 -33.26 18.62 -54.69
N GLY A 55 -33.46 17.91 -53.57
CA GLY A 55 -32.41 17.61 -52.61
C GLY A 55 -32.88 17.60 -51.16
N ASN A 56 -31.97 17.26 -50.25
CA ASN A 56 -32.20 17.28 -48.81
C ASN A 56 -31.87 18.65 -48.22
N PHE A 57 -32.65 19.08 -47.23
CA PHE A 57 -32.41 20.32 -46.50
C PHE A 57 -32.11 20.04 -45.03
N GLY A 58 -31.10 20.71 -44.48
CA GLY A 58 -30.76 20.61 -43.07
C GLY A 58 -31.85 21.20 -42.17
N THR A 59 -32.09 20.56 -41.03
CA THR A 59 -33.12 20.95 -40.05
C THR A 59 -32.51 21.52 -38.76
N GLY A 60 -31.21 21.80 -38.76
CA GLY A 60 -30.47 22.36 -37.62
C GLY A 60 -29.51 21.35 -37.01
N VAL A 61 -29.28 21.51 -35.71
CA VAL A 61 -28.32 20.73 -34.91
C VAL A 61 -29.01 20.20 -33.67
N GLU A 62 -28.61 19.03 -33.19
CA GLU A 62 -29.06 18.48 -31.92
C GLU A 62 -27.89 17.88 -31.15
N VAL A 63 -27.97 17.92 -29.82
CA VAL A 63 -27.02 17.25 -28.94
C VAL A 63 -27.50 15.81 -28.80
N THR A 64 -26.71 14.84 -29.27
CA THR A 64 -27.07 13.42 -29.18
C THR A 64 -26.66 12.78 -27.88
N THR A 65 -25.48 13.13 -27.36
CA THR A 65 -24.94 12.54 -26.13
C THR A 65 -23.88 13.47 -25.52
N VAL A 66 -23.60 13.24 -24.24
CA VAL A 66 -22.44 13.81 -23.55
C VAL A 66 -21.36 12.75 -23.47
N ARG A 67 -20.30 12.96 -24.24
CA ARG A 67 -19.15 12.07 -24.23
C ARG A 67 -18.25 12.38 -23.05
N HIS A 68 -17.96 11.35 -22.28
CA HIS A 68 -16.92 11.29 -21.27
C HIS A 68 -15.53 11.20 -21.94
N LEU A 69 -14.63 12.16 -21.70
CA LEU A 69 -13.28 12.14 -22.28
C LEU A 69 -12.34 11.40 -21.34
N ARG A 70 -12.21 10.09 -21.59
CA ARG A 70 -11.40 9.20 -20.76
C ARG A 70 -10.60 8.21 -21.61
N ALA A 71 -9.35 7.98 -21.25
CA ALA A 71 -8.42 7.10 -21.92
C ALA A 71 -8.23 5.82 -21.09
N ILE A 72 -9.07 4.82 -21.36
CA ILE A 72 -9.13 3.54 -20.63
C ILE A 72 -7.74 2.89 -20.48
N PHE A 73 -6.89 2.97 -21.51
CA PHE A 73 -5.52 2.45 -21.44
C PHE A 73 -4.67 3.12 -20.35
N LEU A 74 -4.80 4.44 -20.17
CA LEU A 74 -4.08 5.18 -19.13
C LEU A 74 -4.63 4.87 -17.74
N ASP A 75 -5.95 4.64 -17.60
CA ASP A 75 -6.53 4.17 -16.33
C ASP A 75 -6.00 2.79 -15.94
N GLU A 76 -5.98 1.83 -16.87
CA GLU A 76 -5.43 0.49 -16.63
C GLU A 76 -3.94 0.56 -16.26
N GLN A 77 -3.18 1.43 -16.93
CA GLN A 77 -1.78 1.64 -16.63
C GLN A 77 -1.61 2.26 -15.24
N TYR A 78 -2.39 3.30 -14.91
CA TYR A 78 -2.36 3.95 -13.60
C TYR A 78 -2.64 2.93 -12.49
N ARG A 79 -3.74 2.17 -12.61
CA ARG A 79 -4.12 1.17 -11.61
C ARG A 79 -3.05 0.10 -11.44
N ARG A 80 -2.43 -0.36 -12.53
CA ARG A 80 -1.34 -1.36 -12.48
C ARG A 80 -0.14 -0.83 -11.70
N GLU A 81 0.30 0.37 -12.04
CA GLU A 81 1.47 0.98 -11.40
C GLU A 81 1.17 1.42 -9.95
N SER A 82 -0.07 1.82 -9.65
CA SER A 82 -0.55 2.15 -8.30
C SER A 82 -0.53 0.94 -7.37
N GLN A 83 -0.93 -0.24 -7.87
CA GLN A 83 -0.83 -1.50 -7.12
C GLN A 83 0.61 -1.86 -6.76
N ASP A 84 1.55 -1.66 -7.69
CA ASP A 84 2.96 -1.90 -7.42
C ASP A 84 3.53 -0.84 -6.45
N LEU A 85 3.08 0.42 -6.57
CA LEU A 85 3.47 1.50 -5.66
C LEU A 85 3.08 1.20 -4.22
N GLY A 86 1.80 0.86 -3.98
CA GLY A 86 1.29 0.57 -2.64
C GLY A 86 2.06 -0.58 -1.99
N ARG A 87 2.40 -1.62 -2.75
CA ARG A 87 3.23 -2.74 -2.26
C ARG A 87 4.62 -2.28 -1.82
N TRP A 88 5.32 -1.52 -2.64
CA TRP A 88 6.69 -1.11 -2.35
C TRP A 88 6.76 -0.04 -1.26
N GLN A 89 5.75 0.83 -1.15
CA GLN A 89 5.63 1.77 -0.03
C GLN A 89 5.47 1.03 1.30
N ALA A 90 4.59 0.03 1.37
CA ALA A 90 4.44 -0.81 2.56
C ALA A 90 5.77 -1.50 2.93
N LEU A 91 6.44 -2.11 1.95
CA LEU A 91 7.74 -2.75 2.17
C LEU A 91 8.79 -1.75 2.66
N ALA A 92 8.88 -0.56 2.06
CA ALA A 92 9.86 0.46 2.45
C ALA A 92 9.64 0.93 3.89
N GLN A 93 8.39 1.19 4.27
CA GLN A 93 8.03 1.60 5.62
C GLN A 93 8.34 0.49 6.63
N SER A 94 7.96 -0.75 6.33
CA SER A 94 8.21 -1.87 7.23
C SER A 94 9.69 -2.20 7.40
N TRP A 95 10.49 -2.20 6.32
CA TRP A 95 11.93 -2.40 6.42
C TRP A 95 12.62 -1.27 7.18
N SER A 96 12.17 -0.03 7.00
CA SER A 96 12.65 1.10 7.80
C SER A 96 12.34 0.94 9.29
N HIS A 97 11.17 0.38 9.63
CA HIS A 97 10.82 0.10 11.02
C HIS A 97 11.72 -1.00 11.60
N ILE A 98 11.96 -2.08 10.85
CA ILE A 98 12.89 -3.14 11.23
C ILE A 98 14.31 -2.58 11.43
N GLU A 99 14.79 -1.72 10.52
CA GLU A 99 16.10 -1.07 10.65
C GLU A 99 16.19 -0.24 11.95
N THR A 100 15.12 0.47 12.32
CA THR A 100 15.04 1.19 13.59
C THR A 100 15.04 0.26 14.80
N ILE A 101 14.51 -0.97 14.72
CA ILE A 101 14.62 -1.94 15.82
C ILE A 101 16.08 -2.34 16.06
N TYR A 102 16.86 -2.56 14.99
CA TYR A 102 18.25 -2.97 15.12
C TYR A 102 19.17 -1.83 15.64
N MET A 103 18.90 -0.56 15.33
CA MET A 103 19.69 0.61 15.78
C MET A 103 21.22 0.48 15.64
N GLU A 104 21.70 -0.10 14.54
CA GLU A 104 23.12 -0.33 14.28
C GLU A 104 23.65 0.49 13.08
N PRO A 105 24.88 1.01 13.12
CA PRO A 105 25.86 0.91 14.22
C PRO A 105 25.57 1.87 15.38
N SER A 106 25.72 1.43 16.63
CA SER A 106 25.73 2.33 17.80
C SER A 106 26.61 1.84 18.95
N ASP A 107 27.08 2.77 19.80
CA ASP A 107 27.91 2.45 20.98
C ASP A 107 27.18 1.60 22.04
N ILE A 108 25.85 1.53 21.94
CA ILE A 108 24.96 0.72 22.77
C ILE A 108 24.29 -0.42 21.96
N GLY A 109 24.70 -0.61 20.71
CA GLY A 109 24.19 -1.63 19.82
C GLY A 109 24.61 -3.03 20.24
N PHE A 110 23.92 -4.03 19.73
CA PHE A 110 24.16 -5.42 20.09
C PHE A 110 25.58 -5.89 19.77
N SER A 111 26.17 -5.39 18.69
CA SER A 111 27.56 -5.67 18.32
C SER A 111 28.52 -5.22 19.42
N ALA A 112 28.29 -4.02 19.97
CA ALA A 112 29.07 -3.49 21.08
C ALA A 112 28.83 -4.29 22.37
N LEU A 113 27.60 -4.72 22.64
CA LEU A 113 27.28 -5.58 23.79
C LEU A 113 28.00 -6.93 23.72
N LEU A 114 28.03 -7.57 22.55
CA LEU A 114 28.78 -8.81 22.35
C LEU A 114 30.29 -8.61 22.52
N ASP A 115 30.84 -7.54 21.96
CA ASP A 115 32.26 -7.22 22.13
C ASP A 115 32.62 -7.01 23.61
N ASN A 116 31.77 -6.29 24.35
CA ASN A 116 31.96 -6.08 25.80
C ASN A 116 31.81 -7.38 26.60
N PHE A 117 30.89 -8.26 26.21
CA PHE A 117 30.75 -9.59 26.79
C PHE A 117 32.02 -10.42 26.61
N TRP A 118 32.58 -10.49 25.40
CA TRP A 118 33.83 -11.20 25.17
C TRP A 118 35.02 -10.57 25.88
N ASN A 119 35.09 -9.23 25.92
CA ASN A 119 36.13 -8.52 26.66
C ASN A 119 36.06 -8.82 28.17
N SER A 120 34.86 -8.97 28.75
CA SER A 120 34.72 -9.32 30.16
C SER A 120 35.31 -10.69 30.50
N TRP A 121 35.20 -11.66 29.60
CA TRP A 121 35.86 -12.96 29.75
C TRP A 121 37.38 -12.85 29.61
N GLN A 122 37.85 -11.99 28.70
CA GLN A 122 39.27 -11.69 28.58
C GLN A 122 39.82 -11.03 29.85
N ASP A 123 39.09 -10.11 30.46
CA ASP A 123 39.46 -9.45 31.72
C ASP A 123 39.44 -10.41 32.90
N LEU A 124 38.43 -11.30 32.97
CA LEU A 124 38.39 -12.39 33.96
C LEU A 124 39.59 -13.33 33.80
N SER A 125 40.04 -13.59 32.57
CA SER A 125 41.22 -14.42 32.36
C SER A 125 42.52 -13.77 32.89
N ALA A 126 42.58 -12.44 32.98
CA ALA A 126 43.73 -11.76 33.55
C ALA A 126 43.76 -11.85 35.09
N ASN A 127 42.60 -12.01 35.73
CA ASN A 127 42.43 -12.08 37.18
C ASN A 127 41.40 -13.17 37.57
N PRO A 128 41.71 -14.47 37.38
CA PRO A 128 40.74 -15.56 37.52
C PRO A 128 40.23 -15.78 38.96
N ASP A 129 40.94 -15.26 39.95
CA ASP A 129 40.59 -15.29 41.36
C ASP A 129 39.77 -14.08 41.83
N ASP A 130 39.61 -13.06 40.99
CA ASP A 130 38.90 -11.82 41.33
C ASP A 130 37.37 -11.98 41.21
N GLN A 131 36.68 -11.81 42.33
CA GLN A 131 35.22 -11.83 42.38
C GLN A 131 34.61 -10.66 41.59
N ALA A 132 35.25 -9.49 41.57
CA ALA A 132 34.73 -8.33 40.84
C ALA A 132 34.74 -8.57 39.31
N ALA A 133 35.78 -9.23 38.79
CA ALA A 133 35.83 -9.63 37.39
C ALA A 133 34.69 -10.60 37.01
N ARG A 134 34.34 -11.53 37.90
CA ARG A 134 33.21 -12.47 37.70
C ARG A 134 31.86 -11.77 37.71
N VAL A 135 31.68 -10.79 38.59
CA VAL A 135 30.51 -9.90 38.58
C VAL A 135 30.41 -9.18 37.23
N ALA A 136 31.52 -8.63 36.72
CA ALA A 136 31.52 -7.97 35.41
C ALA A 136 31.08 -8.91 34.27
N VAL A 137 31.56 -10.16 34.24
CA VAL A 137 31.10 -11.16 33.25
C VAL A 137 29.60 -11.40 33.33
N LYS A 138 29.08 -11.59 34.56
CA LYS A 138 27.63 -11.80 34.77
C LYS A 138 26.81 -10.60 34.28
N GLU A 139 27.23 -9.38 34.60
CA GLU A 139 26.51 -8.17 34.19
C GLU A 139 26.55 -7.98 32.67
N GLN A 140 27.68 -8.22 32.00
CA GLN A 140 27.73 -8.15 30.54
C GLN A 140 26.87 -9.24 29.87
N ALA A 141 26.80 -10.44 30.47
CA ALA A 141 25.89 -11.49 30.00
C ALA A 141 24.43 -11.04 30.09
N ASN A 142 24.03 -10.43 31.21
CA ASN A 142 22.68 -9.89 31.39
C ASN A 142 22.33 -8.82 30.35
N LEU A 143 23.29 -7.96 29.98
CA LEU A 143 23.06 -6.96 28.92
C LEU A 143 22.80 -7.62 27.55
N VAL A 144 23.56 -8.67 27.20
CA VAL A 144 23.33 -9.45 25.97
C VAL A 144 21.97 -10.15 26.01
N ILE A 145 21.62 -10.79 27.13
CA ILE A 145 20.30 -11.43 27.34
C ILE A 145 19.16 -10.41 27.15
N ASN A 146 19.25 -9.26 27.81
CA ASN A 146 18.23 -8.22 27.71
C ASN A 146 18.08 -7.69 26.28
N ALA A 147 19.17 -7.62 25.51
CA ALA A 147 19.11 -7.22 24.11
C ALA A 147 18.41 -8.28 23.24
N PHE A 148 18.65 -9.58 23.47
CA PHE A 148 17.90 -10.65 22.80
C PHE A 148 16.40 -10.55 23.08
N HIS A 149 16.02 -10.46 24.36
CA HIS A 149 14.61 -10.28 24.74
C HIS A 149 14.00 -9.04 24.08
N HIS A 150 14.72 -7.91 24.09
CA HIS A 150 14.23 -6.67 23.51
C HIS A 150 13.98 -6.80 21.99
N PHE A 151 14.90 -7.38 21.23
CA PHE A 151 14.70 -7.54 19.79
C PHE A 151 13.58 -8.51 19.46
N ASP A 152 13.48 -9.62 20.19
CA ASP A 152 12.39 -10.58 20.04
C ASP A 152 11.03 -9.93 20.31
N GLU A 153 10.90 -9.21 21.43
CA GLU A 153 9.67 -8.48 21.81
C GLU A 153 9.32 -7.42 20.77
N GLN A 154 10.26 -6.56 20.36
CA GLN A 154 9.99 -5.52 19.36
C GLN A 154 9.56 -6.08 18.00
N LEU A 155 10.14 -7.19 17.55
CA LEU A 155 9.75 -7.84 16.31
C LEU A 155 8.36 -8.48 16.41
N LYS A 156 8.02 -9.10 17.55
CA LYS A 156 6.69 -9.65 17.82
C LYS A 156 5.63 -8.56 17.92
N ASP A 157 5.91 -7.47 18.64
CA ASP A 157 5.04 -6.30 18.73
C ASP A 157 4.79 -5.68 17.36
N PHE A 158 5.84 -5.55 16.54
CA PHE A 158 5.69 -5.05 15.18
C PHE A 158 4.81 -5.98 14.32
N ARG A 159 4.95 -7.30 14.49
CA ARG A 159 4.08 -8.27 13.81
C ARG A 159 2.61 -8.09 14.19
N VAL A 160 2.32 -7.86 15.47
CA VAL A 160 0.96 -7.58 15.96
C VAL A 160 0.42 -6.27 15.38
N SER A 161 1.24 -5.20 15.32
CA SER A 161 0.87 -3.94 14.67
C SER A 161 0.52 -4.14 13.20
N LEU A 162 1.28 -4.96 12.47
CA LEU A 162 0.97 -5.29 11.07
C LEU A 162 -0.35 -6.05 10.93
N ASP A 163 -0.72 -6.89 11.89
CA ASP A 163 -2.03 -7.56 11.90
C ASP A 163 -3.19 -6.56 12.06
N GLU A 164 -3.02 -5.52 12.88
CA GLU A 164 -4.00 -4.43 13.03
C GLU A 164 -4.12 -3.58 11.75
N ASP A 165 -2.98 -3.28 11.11
CA ASP A 165 -2.95 -2.57 9.83
C ASP A 165 -3.66 -3.37 8.73
N ILE A 166 -3.36 -4.67 8.63
CA ILE A 166 -4.02 -5.59 7.69
C ILE A 166 -5.54 -5.61 7.90
N GLN A 167 -6.00 -5.69 9.16
CA GLN A 167 -7.43 -5.63 9.47
C GLN A 167 -8.06 -4.32 9.00
N SER A 168 -7.40 -3.19 9.26
CA SER A 168 -7.86 -1.87 8.85
C SER A 168 -7.93 -1.75 7.33
N ARG A 169 -6.94 -2.29 6.59
CA ARG A 169 -6.95 -2.31 5.12
C ARG A 169 -8.05 -3.20 4.55
N VAL A 170 -8.35 -4.33 5.16
CA VAL A 170 -9.48 -5.19 4.75
C VAL A 170 -10.82 -4.46 4.92
N LEU A 171 -11.00 -3.72 6.02
CA LEU A 171 -12.20 -2.90 6.22
C LEU A 171 -12.33 -1.80 5.16
N GLU A 172 -11.23 -1.12 4.83
CA GLU A 172 -11.21 -0.08 3.80
C GLU A 172 -11.54 -0.64 2.41
N ILE A 173 -10.95 -1.78 2.04
CA ILE A 173 -11.26 -2.50 0.81
C ILE A 173 -12.76 -2.81 0.70
N ASN A 174 -13.37 -3.34 1.78
CA ASN A 174 -14.79 -3.63 1.80
C ASN A 174 -15.64 -2.37 1.64
N ASN A 175 -15.29 -1.28 2.34
CA ASN A 175 -16.00 0.00 2.22
C ASN A 175 -15.99 0.53 0.78
N ILE A 176 -14.82 0.51 0.14
CA ILE A 176 -14.66 0.92 -1.26
C ILE A 176 -15.49 0.01 -2.18
N ALA A 177 -15.46 -1.31 -1.95
CA ALA A 177 -16.24 -2.28 -2.73
C ALA A 177 -17.75 -2.01 -2.64
N PHE A 178 -18.28 -1.70 -1.45
CA PHE A 178 -19.69 -1.32 -1.26
C PHE A 178 -20.07 -0.03 -1.99
N GLN A 179 -19.19 0.97 -1.99
CA GLN A 179 -19.41 2.21 -2.72
C GLN A 179 -19.42 1.98 -4.23
N ILE A 180 -18.50 1.15 -4.75
CA ILE A 180 -18.46 0.74 -6.17
C ILE A 180 -19.76 0.01 -6.54
N ALA A 181 -20.23 -0.94 -5.73
CA ALA A 181 -21.46 -1.68 -5.98
C ALA A 181 -22.70 -0.75 -5.99
N THR A 182 -22.74 0.23 -5.08
CA THR A 182 -23.81 1.24 -5.04
C THR A 182 -23.81 2.13 -6.29
N LEU A 183 -22.62 2.52 -6.75
CA LEU A 183 -22.46 3.32 -7.97
C LEU A 183 -22.82 2.52 -9.22
N ASN A 184 -22.49 1.23 -9.27
CA ASN A 184 -22.90 0.34 -10.36
C ASN A 184 -24.43 0.29 -10.50
N ASP A 185 -25.18 0.16 -9.40
CA ASP A 185 -26.65 0.18 -9.41
C ASP A 185 -27.20 1.54 -9.86
N SER A 186 -26.62 2.64 -9.36
CA SER A 186 -27.01 4.01 -9.73
C SER A 186 -26.75 4.31 -11.21
N ILE A 187 -25.59 3.90 -11.74
CA ILE A 187 -25.22 4.04 -13.15
C ILE A 187 -26.19 3.25 -14.03
N SER A 188 -26.40 1.97 -13.71
CA SER A 188 -27.33 1.11 -14.44
C SER A 188 -28.74 1.72 -14.48
N THR A 189 -29.24 2.24 -13.35
CA THR A 189 -30.57 2.87 -13.27
C THR A 189 -30.69 4.15 -14.09
N ALA A 190 -29.66 5.01 -14.05
CA ALA A 190 -29.62 6.26 -14.81
C ALA A 190 -29.57 6.00 -16.33
N GLU A 191 -28.76 5.03 -16.76
CA GLU A 191 -28.57 4.71 -18.18
C GLU A 191 -29.76 3.96 -18.79
N LEU A 192 -30.47 3.13 -18.01
CA LEU A 192 -31.76 2.55 -18.42
C LEU A 192 -32.82 3.61 -18.70
N SER A 193 -32.72 4.77 -18.07
CA SER A 193 -33.61 5.92 -18.29
C SER A 193 -33.18 6.78 -19.48
N GLY A 194 -32.15 6.36 -20.24
CA GLY A 194 -31.64 7.05 -21.43
C GLY A 194 -30.72 8.23 -21.14
N HIS A 195 -30.28 8.43 -19.89
CA HIS A 195 -29.37 9.51 -19.49
C HIS A 195 -27.94 8.98 -19.30
N SER A 196 -26.92 9.78 -19.66
CA SER A 196 -25.52 9.44 -19.41
C SER A 196 -25.17 9.65 -17.94
N ALA A 197 -24.57 8.65 -17.28
CA ALA A 197 -24.21 8.70 -15.86
C ALA A 197 -22.73 9.09 -15.62
N ASN A 198 -22.21 10.05 -16.38
CA ASN A 198 -20.77 10.35 -16.44
C ASN A 198 -20.17 10.68 -15.07
N ASP A 199 -20.80 11.57 -14.29
CA ASP A 199 -20.32 11.94 -12.96
C ASP A 199 -20.26 10.74 -11.99
N LEU A 200 -21.20 9.80 -12.11
CA LEU A 200 -21.20 8.58 -11.30
C LEU A 200 -20.10 7.61 -11.74
N ARG A 201 -19.81 7.55 -13.05
CA ARG A 201 -18.70 6.76 -13.60
C ARG A 201 -17.36 7.31 -13.12
N ASP A 202 -17.18 8.63 -13.12
CA ASP A 202 -15.99 9.29 -12.55
C ASP A 202 -15.77 8.92 -11.08
N GLN A 203 -16.82 9.01 -10.25
CA GLN A 203 -16.74 8.60 -8.84
C GLN A 203 -16.36 7.13 -8.68
N ARG A 204 -16.98 6.25 -9.49
CA ARG A 204 -16.70 4.80 -9.43
C ARG A 204 -15.27 4.52 -9.83
N ASP A 205 -14.79 5.15 -10.88
CA ASP A 205 -13.43 4.96 -11.36
C ASP A 205 -12.39 5.49 -10.37
N HIS A 206 -12.65 6.63 -9.72
CA HIS A 206 -11.80 7.12 -8.63
C HIS A 206 -11.72 6.11 -7.47
N LEU A 207 -12.83 5.48 -7.11
CA LEU A 207 -12.83 4.44 -6.08
C LEU A 207 -12.06 3.19 -6.50
N VAL A 208 -12.10 2.81 -7.79
CA VAL A 208 -11.24 1.73 -8.29
C VAL A 208 -9.75 2.13 -8.23
N ASP A 209 -9.43 3.39 -8.53
CA ASP A 209 -8.08 3.92 -8.42
C ASP A 209 -7.59 3.87 -6.96
N GLU A 210 -8.43 4.23 -5.98
CA GLU A 210 -8.12 4.09 -4.55
C GLU A 210 -7.98 2.61 -4.13
N LEU A 211 -8.89 1.74 -4.58
CA LEU A 211 -8.83 0.30 -4.29
C LEU A 211 -7.51 -0.32 -4.79
N SER A 212 -7.03 0.13 -5.95
CA SER A 212 -5.80 -0.35 -6.57
C SER A 212 -4.56 -0.10 -5.70
N LYS A 213 -4.58 0.89 -4.79
CA LYS A 213 -3.46 1.12 -3.86
C LYS A 213 -3.33 0.01 -2.83
N TYR A 214 -4.46 -0.61 -2.45
CA TYR A 214 -4.52 -1.56 -1.33
C TYR A 214 -4.34 -3.01 -1.76
N VAL A 215 -4.84 -3.41 -2.93
CA VAL A 215 -4.86 -4.81 -3.37
C VAL A 215 -4.69 -4.93 -4.88
N ASN A 216 -4.29 -6.10 -5.38
CA ASN A 216 -4.30 -6.36 -6.82
C ASN A 216 -5.74 -6.38 -7.37
N VAL A 217 -6.06 -5.43 -8.25
CA VAL A 217 -7.40 -5.24 -8.82
C VAL A 217 -7.37 -5.45 -10.32
N GLU A 218 -8.33 -6.23 -10.81
CA GLU A 218 -8.70 -6.32 -12.22
C GLU A 218 -10.16 -5.88 -12.39
N VAL A 219 -10.44 -5.05 -13.40
CA VAL A 219 -11.79 -4.53 -13.66
C VAL A 219 -12.25 -4.99 -15.04
N ILE A 220 -13.44 -5.56 -15.07
CA ILE A 220 -14.13 -5.97 -16.29
C ILE A 220 -15.43 -5.19 -16.41
N GLU A 221 -15.54 -4.36 -17.45
CA GLU A 221 -16.80 -3.68 -17.75
C GLU A 221 -17.76 -4.62 -18.50
N GLN A 222 -18.95 -4.83 -17.94
CA GLN A 222 -20.00 -5.61 -18.59
C GLN A 222 -20.70 -4.77 -19.69
N PRO A 223 -21.36 -5.41 -20.69
CA PRO A 223 -22.12 -4.70 -21.71
C PRO A 223 -23.24 -3.78 -21.18
N THR A 224 -23.65 -4.00 -19.93
CA THR A 224 -24.61 -3.18 -19.18
C THR A 224 -24.02 -1.91 -18.57
N GLY A 225 -22.71 -1.65 -18.74
CA GLY A 225 -22.00 -0.50 -18.16
C GLY A 225 -21.58 -0.67 -16.69
N THR A 226 -21.94 -1.79 -16.06
CA THR A 226 -21.55 -2.14 -14.68
C THR A 226 -20.16 -2.76 -14.63
N TYR A 227 -19.40 -2.48 -13.58
CA TYR A 227 -18.10 -3.11 -13.35
C TYR A 227 -18.22 -4.41 -12.56
N SER A 228 -17.47 -5.42 -12.99
CA SER A 228 -17.06 -6.53 -12.15
C SER A 228 -15.61 -6.29 -11.72
N VAL A 229 -15.37 -6.27 -10.42
CA VAL A 229 -14.05 -6.00 -9.83
C VAL A 229 -13.54 -7.29 -9.21
N LEU A 230 -12.32 -7.70 -9.57
CA LEU A 230 -11.69 -8.94 -9.12
C LEU A 230 -10.43 -8.66 -8.32
N ILE A 231 -10.20 -9.51 -7.31
CA ILE A 231 -8.91 -9.67 -6.64
C ILE A 231 -8.33 -11.02 -7.03
N GLY A 232 -7.26 -10.99 -7.84
CA GLY A 232 -6.74 -12.19 -8.47
C GLY A 232 -7.82 -12.84 -9.34
N SER A 233 -8.17 -14.09 -9.06
CA SER A 233 -9.24 -14.81 -9.78
C SER A 233 -10.62 -14.74 -9.11
N MET A 234 -10.77 -13.96 -8.04
CA MET A 234 -12.00 -13.93 -7.25
C MET A 234 -12.73 -12.61 -7.42
N VAL A 235 -14.05 -12.67 -7.49
CA VAL A 235 -14.89 -11.49 -7.67
C VAL A 235 -15.11 -10.82 -6.32
N LEU A 236 -14.71 -9.56 -6.21
CA LEU A 236 -14.96 -8.69 -5.07
C LEU A 236 -16.30 -7.96 -5.23
N VAL A 237 -16.55 -7.43 -6.42
CA VAL A 237 -17.80 -6.73 -6.78
C VAL A 237 -18.35 -7.34 -8.05
N ASP A 238 -19.63 -7.72 -8.04
CA ASP A 238 -20.38 -8.02 -9.26
C ASP A 238 -21.68 -7.23 -9.27
N ARG A 239 -21.82 -6.33 -10.24
CA ARG A 239 -22.97 -5.41 -10.32
C ARG A 239 -23.18 -4.67 -9.00
N ASN A 240 -24.22 -5.01 -8.25
CA ASN A 240 -24.58 -4.39 -6.97
C ASN A 240 -24.30 -5.30 -5.75
N GLU A 241 -23.67 -6.44 -5.95
CA GLU A 241 -23.29 -7.38 -4.89
C GLU A 241 -21.80 -7.28 -4.57
N VAL A 242 -21.47 -7.38 -3.28
CA VAL A 242 -20.10 -7.37 -2.77
C VAL A 242 -19.83 -8.70 -2.07
N SER A 243 -18.74 -9.35 -2.44
CA SER A 243 -18.19 -10.47 -1.67
C SER A 243 -17.22 -9.93 -0.63
N GLU A 244 -17.66 -9.78 0.61
CA GLU A 244 -16.85 -9.19 1.69
C GLU A 244 -15.60 -10.02 1.99
N LEU A 245 -14.47 -9.35 2.19
CA LEU A 245 -13.27 -9.93 2.80
C LEU A 245 -13.38 -9.89 4.33
N GLU A 246 -12.83 -10.89 5.00
CA GLU A 246 -12.65 -10.90 6.45
C GLU A 246 -11.23 -11.34 6.79
N THR A 247 -10.72 -10.81 7.91
CA THR A 247 -9.55 -11.34 8.58
C THR A 247 -10.00 -12.39 9.58
N VAL A 248 -9.39 -13.58 9.53
CA VAL A 248 -9.66 -14.66 10.47
C VAL A 248 -8.40 -14.97 11.24
N VAL A 249 -8.55 -14.99 12.56
CA VAL A 249 -7.55 -15.53 13.48
C VAL A 249 -7.58 -17.04 13.35
N GLU A 250 -6.49 -17.61 12.84
CA GLU A 250 -6.24 -19.04 12.90
C GLU A 250 -5.23 -19.32 14.01
N GLU A 251 -5.65 -20.09 15.00
CA GLU A 251 -4.75 -20.61 16.03
C GLU A 251 -3.99 -21.82 15.46
N GLN A 252 -2.69 -21.64 15.20
CA GLN A 252 -1.78 -22.74 14.90
C GLN A 252 -0.85 -23.00 16.10
N GLY A 253 -1.38 -23.71 17.09
CA GLY A 253 -0.67 -23.95 18.35
C GLY A 253 -0.63 -22.69 19.21
N VAL A 254 0.57 -22.17 19.48
CA VAL A 254 0.78 -20.89 20.23
C VAL A 254 0.76 -19.68 19.29
N ASN A 255 0.85 -19.89 17.98
CA ASN A 255 0.90 -18.83 16.99
C ASN A 255 -0.50 -18.42 16.51
N VAL A 256 -0.76 -17.12 16.55
CA VAL A 256 -1.91 -16.48 15.91
C VAL A 256 -1.49 -16.04 14.50
N VAL A 257 -2.21 -16.50 13.48
CA VAL A 257 -2.02 -16.05 12.09
C VAL A 257 -3.31 -15.44 11.60
N HIS A 258 -3.27 -14.17 11.17
CA HIS A 258 -4.42 -13.55 10.51
C HIS A 258 -4.42 -13.90 9.03
N LYS A 259 -5.30 -14.82 8.63
CA LYS A 259 -5.56 -15.08 7.21
C LYS A 259 -6.64 -14.14 6.70
N ILE A 260 -6.54 -13.81 5.43
CA ILE A 260 -7.58 -13.06 4.72
C ILE A 260 -8.37 -14.05 3.88
N GLN A 261 -9.68 -13.99 3.94
CA GLN A 261 -10.55 -14.84 3.12
C GLN A 261 -11.84 -14.10 2.79
N PHE A 262 -12.56 -14.59 1.78
CA PHE A 262 -13.93 -14.15 1.55
C PHE A 262 -14.86 -14.72 2.63
N LYS A 263 -15.72 -13.86 3.18
CA LYS A 263 -16.60 -14.15 4.32
C LYS A 263 -17.55 -15.31 4.07
N ASP A 264 -18.12 -15.42 2.87
CA ASP A 264 -19.11 -16.46 2.57
C ASP A 264 -18.47 -17.75 2.04
N SER A 265 -17.56 -17.62 1.08
CA SER A 265 -16.94 -18.78 0.44
C SER A 265 -15.81 -19.40 1.26
N LYS A 266 -15.26 -18.66 2.23
CA LYS A 266 -14.10 -19.02 3.06
C LYS A 266 -12.84 -19.32 2.23
N VAL A 267 -12.79 -18.81 1.00
CA VAL A 267 -11.63 -18.99 0.11
C VAL A 267 -10.69 -17.82 0.27
N GLN A 268 -9.38 -18.11 0.35
CA GLN A 268 -8.33 -17.11 0.43
C GLN A 268 -8.04 -16.50 -0.95
N PRO A 269 -8.14 -15.16 -1.12
CA PRO A 269 -7.74 -14.49 -2.35
C PRO A 269 -6.22 -14.57 -2.59
N ASP A 270 -5.83 -14.56 -3.86
CA ASP A 270 -4.43 -14.41 -4.26
C ASP A 270 -4.04 -12.91 -4.25
N ILE A 271 -3.46 -12.48 -3.14
CA ILE A 271 -3.05 -11.10 -2.89
C ILE A 271 -1.56 -10.95 -3.21
N THR A 272 -1.25 -10.39 -4.38
CA THR A 272 0.13 -10.31 -4.91
C THR A 272 0.67 -8.90 -5.06
N LYS A 273 -0.22 -7.89 -5.06
CA LYS A 273 0.12 -6.46 -5.15
C LYS A 273 -0.74 -5.62 -4.21
N GLY A 274 -0.46 -4.32 -4.20
CA GLY A 274 -1.05 -3.36 -3.27
C GLY A 274 -0.37 -3.38 -1.91
N GLU A 275 -0.71 -2.40 -1.08
CA GLU A 275 -0.22 -2.26 0.30
C GLU A 275 -0.35 -3.56 1.10
N LEU A 276 -1.49 -4.24 0.96
CA LEU A 276 -1.81 -5.47 1.68
C LEU A 276 -0.81 -6.60 1.39
N ALA A 277 -0.36 -6.74 0.14
CA ALA A 277 0.66 -7.72 -0.22
C ALA A 277 2.02 -7.42 0.44
N GLY A 278 2.37 -6.14 0.59
CA GLY A 278 3.59 -5.72 1.29
C GLY A 278 3.54 -6.05 2.78
N LEU A 279 2.43 -5.70 3.45
CA LEU A 279 2.21 -5.98 4.87
C LEU A 279 2.24 -7.49 5.17
N ILE A 280 1.50 -8.28 4.38
CA ILE A 280 1.47 -9.76 4.52
C ILE A 280 2.86 -10.34 4.37
N LYS A 281 3.63 -9.92 3.35
CA LYS A 281 4.99 -10.42 3.13
C LYS A 281 5.89 -10.16 4.33
N VAL A 282 5.82 -8.97 4.92
CA VAL A 282 6.66 -8.64 6.08
C VAL A 282 6.27 -9.49 7.28
N ARG A 283 4.96 -9.56 7.56
CA ARG A 283 4.41 -10.29 8.70
C ARG A 283 4.69 -11.79 8.62
N ASP A 284 4.51 -12.40 7.45
CA ASP A 284 4.52 -13.87 7.29
C ASP A 284 5.89 -14.43 6.90
N GLU A 285 6.74 -13.64 6.24
CA GLU A 285 8.06 -14.09 5.78
C GLU A 285 9.19 -13.37 6.52
N VAL A 286 9.19 -12.03 6.50
CA VAL A 286 10.34 -11.24 6.96
C VAL A 286 10.54 -11.31 8.46
N ILE A 287 9.52 -10.99 9.26
CA ILE A 287 9.64 -11.01 10.73
C ILE A 287 9.94 -12.43 11.23
N PRO A 288 9.25 -13.50 10.79
CA PRO A 288 9.59 -14.86 11.19
C PRO A 288 10.99 -15.32 10.77
N GLU A 289 11.53 -14.81 9.66
CA GLU A 289 12.93 -15.03 9.29
C GLU A 289 13.89 -14.33 10.28
N ARG A 290 13.64 -13.06 10.62
CA ARG A 290 14.47 -12.31 11.57
C ARG A 290 14.43 -12.91 12.99
N LEU A 291 13.26 -13.36 13.45
CA LEU A 291 13.12 -14.06 14.73
C LEU A 291 13.94 -15.36 14.76
N ARG A 292 13.81 -16.21 13.72
CA ARG A 292 14.61 -17.44 13.63
C ARG A 292 16.11 -17.18 13.62
N GLU A 293 16.56 -16.09 13.01
CA GLU A 293 17.97 -15.74 13.02
C GLU A 293 18.46 -15.32 14.41
N LEU A 294 17.63 -14.60 15.18
CA LEU A 294 17.92 -14.28 16.59
C LEU A 294 17.95 -15.55 17.45
N ASP A 295 16.99 -16.46 17.25
CA ASP A 295 16.92 -17.75 17.95
C ASP A 295 18.17 -18.61 17.68
N GLU A 296 18.59 -18.73 16.42
CA GLU A 296 19.82 -19.46 16.05
C GLU A 296 21.04 -18.91 16.78
N MET A 297 21.12 -17.59 16.93
CA MET A 297 22.22 -16.92 17.59
C MET A 297 22.20 -17.13 19.11
N ALA A 298 21.03 -17.03 19.74
CA ALA A 298 20.84 -17.28 21.16
C ALA A 298 21.17 -18.73 21.53
N ILE A 299 20.61 -19.70 20.77
CA ILE A 299 20.86 -21.13 20.97
C ILE A 299 22.36 -21.43 20.82
N SER A 300 23.00 -20.96 19.73
CA SER A 300 24.42 -21.22 19.52
C SER A 300 25.31 -20.62 20.61
N LEU A 301 24.98 -19.42 21.10
CA LEU A 301 25.70 -18.79 22.21
C LEU A 301 25.62 -19.64 23.48
N VAL A 302 24.41 -20.08 23.83
CA VAL A 302 24.15 -20.94 25.00
C VAL A 302 24.90 -22.27 24.86
N GLU A 303 24.73 -22.98 23.75
CA GLU A 303 25.34 -24.28 23.53
C GLU A 303 26.87 -24.23 23.58
N GLN A 304 27.47 -23.27 22.86
CA GLN A 304 28.92 -23.16 22.77
C GLN A 304 29.56 -22.76 24.10
N LEU A 305 28.94 -21.82 24.81
CA LEU A 305 29.48 -21.35 26.08
C LEU A 305 29.24 -22.37 27.19
N ASN A 306 28.04 -22.95 27.32
CA ASN A 306 27.76 -23.99 28.31
C ASN A 306 28.66 -25.21 28.13
N ARG A 307 28.93 -25.62 26.88
CA ARG A 307 29.88 -26.70 26.60
C ARG A 307 31.25 -26.44 27.24
N LEU A 308 31.81 -25.25 27.06
CA LEU A 308 33.11 -24.89 27.65
C LEU A 308 33.00 -24.65 29.17
N HIS A 309 31.90 -24.06 29.63
CA HIS A 309 31.70 -23.77 31.04
C HIS A 309 31.60 -25.05 31.89
N ARG A 310 30.91 -26.08 31.40
CA ARG A 310 30.81 -27.39 32.06
C ARG A 310 32.17 -28.08 32.23
N GLU A 311 33.11 -27.85 31.32
CA GLU A 311 34.47 -28.41 31.39
C GLU A 311 35.37 -27.71 32.42
N GLY A 312 35.02 -26.48 32.82
CA GLY A 312 35.79 -25.69 33.77
C GLY A 312 35.31 -25.79 35.22
N TYR A 313 36.10 -25.21 36.11
CA TYR A 313 35.90 -25.16 37.55
C TYR A 313 35.68 -23.73 38.03
N GLY A 314 34.70 -23.55 38.93
CA GLY A 314 34.50 -22.32 39.69
C GLY A 314 35.48 -22.14 40.86
N LEU A 315 35.34 -21.06 41.61
CA LEU A 315 36.16 -20.77 42.80
C LEU A 315 35.99 -21.80 43.92
N ASP A 316 34.89 -22.54 43.91
CA ASP A 316 34.61 -23.63 44.85
C ASP A 316 35.20 -24.97 44.41
N GLY A 317 35.92 -25.02 43.28
CA GLY A 317 36.55 -26.23 42.76
C GLY A 317 35.55 -27.25 42.20
N VAL A 318 34.33 -26.82 41.86
CA VAL A 318 33.29 -27.67 41.27
C VAL A 318 33.13 -27.37 39.78
N SER A 319 33.04 -28.42 38.96
CA SER A 319 32.78 -28.35 37.51
C SER A 319 31.41 -28.90 37.12
N GLY A 320 31.08 -28.88 35.83
CA GLY A 320 29.83 -29.44 35.29
C GLY A 320 28.62 -28.52 35.43
N ARG A 321 28.83 -27.23 35.69
CA ARG A 321 27.75 -26.22 35.74
C ARG A 321 27.52 -25.59 34.37
N ASP A 322 26.28 -25.21 34.13
CA ASP A 322 25.93 -24.34 33.02
C ASP A 322 26.14 -22.87 33.38
N PHE A 323 26.42 -22.05 32.37
CA PHE A 323 26.47 -20.61 32.51
C PHE A 323 25.11 -19.97 32.23
N PHE A 324 24.49 -20.40 31.13
CA PHE A 324 23.12 -20.06 30.73
C PHE A 324 22.17 -21.23 31.00
N ASP A 325 20.86 -20.99 31.15
CA ASP A 325 19.87 -22.06 31.23
C ASP A 325 19.96 -22.97 30.00
N ALA A 326 20.09 -24.28 30.23
CA ALA A 326 20.23 -25.26 29.17
C ALA A 326 18.95 -25.52 28.36
N ASN A 327 17.79 -25.06 28.85
CA ASN A 327 16.48 -25.27 28.21
C ASN A 327 16.06 -24.10 27.31
N VAL A 328 17.02 -23.39 26.72
CA VAL A 328 16.77 -22.31 25.77
C VAL A 328 16.11 -22.84 24.50
N THR A 329 15.11 -22.12 24.00
CA THR A 329 14.45 -22.38 22.72
C THR A 329 14.67 -21.26 21.71
N GLY A 330 15.14 -20.08 22.16
CA GLY A 330 15.45 -18.97 21.28
C GLY A 330 15.91 -17.71 22.02
N ALA A 331 15.74 -16.57 21.36
CA ALA A 331 16.06 -15.27 21.94
C ALA A 331 15.06 -14.85 23.03
N GLU A 332 13.83 -15.37 23.00
CA GLU A 332 12.75 -15.06 23.95
C GLU A 332 13.03 -15.56 25.37
N ASP A 333 13.72 -16.70 25.51
CA ASP A 333 13.86 -17.42 26.79
C ASP A 333 15.31 -17.64 27.23
N ILE A 334 16.26 -17.00 26.56
CA ILE A 334 17.67 -17.03 26.96
C ILE A 334 17.84 -16.41 28.36
N ASN A 335 18.48 -17.13 29.26
CA ASN A 335 18.72 -16.65 30.62
C ASN A 335 20.00 -17.22 31.21
N LEU A 336 20.51 -16.61 32.28
CA LEU A 336 21.58 -17.20 33.08
C LEU A 336 21.06 -18.43 33.84
N ASP A 337 21.94 -19.41 34.05
CA ASP A 337 21.63 -20.53 34.92
C ASP A 337 21.41 -20.04 36.36
N TYR A 338 20.43 -20.63 37.05
CA TYR A 338 20.07 -20.24 38.42
C TYR A 338 21.26 -20.24 39.38
N MET A 339 22.22 -21.17 39.21
CA MET A 339 23.42 -21.23 40.05
C MET A 339 24.31 -20.00 39.84
N ILE A 340 24.47 -19.54 38.59
CA ILE A 340 25.28 -18.35 38.26
C ILE A 340 24.65 -17.07 38.80
N ILE A 341 23.32 -16.99 38.78
CA ILE A 341 22.58 -15.86 39.36
C ILE A 341 22.84 -15.75 40.86
N GLN A 342 22.86 -16.88 41.58
CA GLN A 342 23.02 -16.93 43.03
C GLN A 342 24.45 -16.64 43.50
N ASN A 343 25.47 -17.02 42.73
CA ASN A 343 26.86 -16.86 43.13
C ASN A 343 27.80 -16.75 41.93
N GLU A 344 28.46 -15.60 41.79
CA GLU A 344 29.40 -15.32 40.71
C GLU A 344 30.67 -16.16 40.81
N GLY A 345 30.99 -16.68 42.00
CA GLY A 345 32.09 -17.62 42.21
C GLY A 345 31.91 -18.95 41.48
N TYR A 346 30.71 -19.27 41.01
CA TYR A 346 30.44 -20.48 40.24
C TYR A 346 30.76 -20.36 38.75
N ILE A 347 31.09 -19.16 38.27
CA ILE A 347 31.57 -18.96 36.90
C ILE A 347 32.87 -19.77 36.71
N ALA A 348 32.99 -20.54 35.64
CA ALA A 348 34.08 -21.50 35.47
C ALA A 348 35.25 -20.91 34.67
N ALA A 349 36.32 -20.49 35.36
CA ALA A 349 37.50 -19.86 34.73
C ALA A 349 38.70 -20.81 34.58
N SER A 350 38.78 -21.86 35.40
CA SER A 350 39.92 -22.78 35.53
C SER A 350 39.63 -24.12 34.86
N LEU A 351 40.63 -24.79 34.27
CA LEU A 351 40.51 -26.20 33.83
C LEU A 351 41.17 -27.17 34.80
N SER A 352 42.14 -26.70 35.59
CA SER A 352 42.85 -27.51 36.58
C SER A 352 42.11 -27.60 37.93
N GLY A 353 41.16 -26.70 38.19
CA GLY A 353 40.51 -26.53 39.49
C GLY A 353 41.26 -25.58 40.42
N GLU A 354 42.47 -25.16 40.05
CA GLU A 354 43.23 -24.16 40.81
C GLU A 354 42.66 -22.75 40.57
N VAL A 355 42.53 -21.97 41.64
CA VAL A 355 41.88 -20.65 41.62
C VAL A 355 42.62 -19.63 40.73
N GLY A 356 43.93 -19.79 40.56
CA GLY A 356 44.75 -18.93 39.69
C GLY A 356 44.83 -19.34 38.22
N ASP A 357 44.19 -20.45 37.82
CA ASP A 357 44.18 -20.92 36.43
C ASP A 357 43.06 -20.23 35.63
N ASN A 358 43.44 -19.68 34.47
CA ASN A 358 42.59 -18.89 33.58
C ASN A 358 42.31 -19.57 32.24
N SER A 359 42.73 -20.82 32.08
CA SER A 359 42.70 -21.52 30.80
C SER A 359 41.29 -21.70 30.24
N ASN A 360 40.26 -21.88 31.08
CA ASN A 360 38.88 -21.98 30.59
C ASN A 360 38.32 -20.60 30.20
N ALA A 361 38.61 -19.55 30.97
CA ALA A 361 38.21 -18.19 30.64
C ALA A 361 38.77 -17.74 29.28
N LEU A 362 40.03 -18.07 28.97
CA LEU A 362 40.63 -17.82 27.66
C LEU A 362 39.94 -18.59 26.53
N ARG A 363 39.55 -19.85 26.76
CA ARG A 363 38.80 -20.65 25.77
C ARG A 363 37.42 -20.06 25.49
N ILE A 364 36.73 -19.59 26.52
CA ILE A 364 35.43 -18.93 26.37
C ILE A 364 35.59 -17.60 25.65
N ALA A 365 36.58 -16.76 26.01
CA ALA A 365 36.87 -15.52 25.30
C ALA A 365 37.21 -15.75 23.81
N ALA A 366 37.89 -16.86 23.49
CA ALA A 366 38.23 -17.23 22.13
C ALA A 366 37.01 -17.55 21.24
N LEU A 367 35.84 -17.86 21.82
CA LEU A 367 34.59 -18.06 21.05
C LEU A 367 34.22 -16.85 20.19
N ARG A 368 34.68 -15.65 20.56
CA ARG A 368 34.55 -14.43 19.75
C ARG A 368 35.03 -14.62 18.30
N SER A 369 36.09 -15.41 18.12
CA SER A 369 36.73 -15.66 16.82
C SER A 369 36.44 -17.04 16.24
N GLU A 370 35.70 -17.89 16.96
CA GLU A 370 35.36 -19.24 16.49
C GLU A 370 34.20 -19.18 15.49
N LEU A 371 34.27 -20.05 14.48
CA LEU A 371 33.23 -20.17 13.48
C LEU A 371 32.14 -21.09 14.02
N THR A 372 31.15 -20.53 14.71
CA THR A 372 30.07 -21.28 15.37
C THR A 372 28.71 -21.09 14.68
N MET A 373 28.59 -20.08 13.82
CA MET A 373 27.35 -19.73 13.12
C MET A 373 27.33 -20.26 11.68
N LYS A 374 26.14 -20.36 11.06
CA LYS A 374 25.94 -20.84 9.67
C LYS A 374 26.61 -22.19 9.37
N GLY A 375 26.48 -23.15 10.28
CA GLY A 375 27.12 -24.47 10.12
C GLY A 375 28.65 -24.43 10.20
N GLY A 376 29.20 -23.42 10.90
CA GLY A 376 30.62 -23.30 11.18
C GLY A 376 31.42 -22.47 10.16
N THR A 377 30.77 -21.52 9.48
CA THR A 377 31.42 -20.64 8.49
C THR A 377 31.50 -19.18 8.91
N ALA A 378 30.88 -18.79 10.02
CA ALA A 378 30.81 -17.41 10.48
C ALA A 378 30.98 -17.32 12.01
N THR A 379 31.57 -16.23 12.49
CA THR A 379 31.54 -15.87 13.91
C THR A 379 30.18 -15.29 14.30
N PHE A 380 29.92 -15.10 15.61
CA PHE A 380 28.75 -14.37 16.10
C PHE A 380 28.65 -12.96 15.50
N SER A 381 29.76 -12.23 15.45
CA SER A 381 29.82 -10.88 14.87
C SER A 381 29.58 -10.88 13.37
N ASP A 382 30.17 -11.81 12.61
CA ASP A 382 29.93 -11.92 11.16
C ASP A 382 28.46 -12.23 10.85
N TYR A 383 27.85 -13.11 11.66
CA TYR A 383 26.46 -13.48 11.52
C TYR A 383 25.53 -12.29 11.77
N TYR A 384 25.69 -11.59 12.89
CA TYR A 384 24.87 -10.42 13.20
C TYR A 384 25.08 -9.27 12.21
N ASN A 385 26.33 -8.97 11.84
CA ASN A 385 26.62 -7.96 10.82
C ASN A 385 26.00 -8.30 9.46
N SER A 386 25.89 -9.59 9.12
CA SER A 386 25.16 -10.04 7.93
C SER A 386 23.68 -9.70 8.02
N ILE A 387 23.04 -9.86 9.18
CA ILE A 387 21.62 -9.54 9.39
C ILE A 387 21.40 -8.03 9.21
N VAL A 388 22.16 -7.21 9.94
CA VAL A 388 22.10 -5.74 9.85
C VAL A 388 22.37 -5.27 8.42
N GLY A 389 23.35 -5.88 7.75
CA GLY A 389 23.66 -5.59 6.35
C GLY A 389 22.50 -5.91 5.40
N ILE A 390 21.82 -7.05 5.59
CA ILE A 390 20.64 -7.42 4.80
C ILE A 390 19.51 -6.42 5.04
N VAL A 391 19.21 -6.09 6.30
CA VAL A 391 18.17 -5.11 6.66
C VAL A 391 18.44 -3.77 5.95
N GLY A 392 19.63 -3.21 6.11
CA GLY A 392 19.97 -1.93 5.48
C GLY A 392 19.98 -1.96 3.94
N VAL A 393 20.35 -3.09 3.32
CA VAL A 393 20.24 -3.25 1.86
C VAL A 393 18.78 -3.34 1.42
N ARG A 394 17.94 -4.10 2.13
CA ARG A 394 16.51 -4.27 1.82
C ARG A 394 15.72 -2.99 2.03
N THR A 395 16.02 -2.21 3.07
CA THR A 395 15.41 -0.89 3.28
C THR A 395 15.70 0.03 2.10
N ARG A 396 16.98 0.17 1.71
CA ARG A 396 17.36 1.02 0.58
C ARG A 396 16.78 0.52 -0.75
N GLU A 397 16.74 -0.79 -0.97
CA GLU A 397 16.12 -1.40 -2.15
C GLU A 397 14.64 -1.02 -2.23
N ALA A 398 13.89 -1.23 -1.14
CA ALA A 398 12.46 -0.93 -1.10
C ALA A 398 12.16 0.56 -1.27
N GLN A 399 12.93 1.45 -0.61
CA GLN A 399 12.81 2.90 -0.77
C GLN A 399 13.05 3.34 -2.22
N ASN A 400 14.16 2.90 -2.83
CA ASN A 400 14.48 3.26 -4.22
C ASN A 400 13.40 2.78 -5.19
N ILE A 401 12.85 1.58 -5.00
CA ILE A 401 11.79 1.08 -5.87
C ILE A 401 10.48 1.86 -5.65
N ALA A 402 10.12 2.17 -4.40
CA ALA A 402 8.95 2.98 -4.09
C ALA A 402 9.03 4.37 -4.73
N GLU A 403 10.18 5.07 -4.63
CA GLU A 403 10.39 6.39 -5.24
C GLU A 403 10.32 6.35 -6.78
N ASN A 404 10.92 5.32 -7.39
CA ASN A 404 10.84 5.12 -8.84
C ASN A 404 9.40 4.88 -9.29
N GLN A 405 8.67 4.07 -8.53
CA GLN A 405 7.29 3.71 -8.81
C GLN A 405 6.35 4.92 -8.63
N GLU A 406 6.59 5.74 -7.62
CA GLU A 406 5.88 7.00 -7.38
C GLU A 406 6.06 7.96 -8.55
N THR A 407 7.29 8.09 -9.05
CA THR A 407 7.61 8.89 -10.23
C THR A 407 6.87 8.39 -11.47
N LEU A 408 6.77 7.07 -11.66
CA LEU A 408 6.05 6.47 -12.78
C LEU A 408 4.53 6.74 -12.71
N VAL A 409 3.93 6.53 -11.54
CA VAL A 409 2.51 6.84 -11.29
C VAL A 409 2.24 8.33 -11.54
N PHE A 410 3.12 9.21 -11.05
CA PHE A 410 3.01 10.65 -11.28
C PHE A 410 3.07 11.01 -12.78
N HIS A 411 3.95 10.40 -13.56
CA HIS A 411 4.00 10.63 -15.01
C HIS A 411 2.74 10.14 -15.73
N ILE A 412 2.20 8.99 -15.35
CA ILE A 412 0.94 8.48 -15.91
C ILE A 412 -0.22 9.41 -15.56
N GLU A 413 -0.29 9.87 -14.32
CA GLU A 413 -1.31 10.82 -13.87
C GLU A 413 -1.25 12.14 -14.64
N ASN A 414 -0.06 12.69 -14.89
CA ASN A 414 0.08 13.88 -15.74
C ASN A 414 -0.41 13.62 -17.18
N ASN A 415 -0.15 12.43 -17.73
CA ASN A 415 -0.65 12.05 -19.05
C ASN A 415 -2.19 11.92 -19.06
N ARG A 416 -2.78 11.38 -17.99
CA ARG A 416 -4.25 11.35 -17.81
C ARG A 416 -4.81 12.76 -17.78
N GLN A 417 -4.25 13.65 -16.95
CA GLN A 417 -4.69 15.04 -16.86
C GLN A 417 -4.56 15.81 -18.19
N ALA A 418 -3.54 15.51 -19.00
CA ALA A 418 -3.39 16.13 -20.31
C ALA A 418 -4.47 15.72 -21.33
N VAL A 419 -5.09 14.54 -21.17
CA VAL A 419 -6.09 13.99 -22.10
C VAL A 419 -7.52 14.16 -21.57
N GLU A 420 -7.70 13.95 -20.27
CA GLU A 420 -8.99 13.83 -19.57
C GLU A 420 -9.30 15.07 -18.73
N GLY A 421 -8.27 15.82 -18.34
CA GLY A 421 -8.40 16.95 -17.44
C GLY A 421 -9.14 18.16 -18.03
N VAL A 422 -9.68 18.98 -17.14
CA VAL A 422 -10.38 20.21 -17.51
C VAL A 422 -9.37 21.35 -17.63
N SER A 423 -9.18 21.88 -18.85
CA SER A 423 -8.41 23.10 -19.07
C SER A 423 -9.31 24.33 -18.95
N LEU A 424 -9.07 25.18 -17.95
CA LEU A 424 -9.86 26.40 -17.72
C LEU A 424 -9.82 27.35 -18.93
N ASP A 425 -8.68 27.44 -19.62
CA ASP A 425 -8.54 28.30 -20.79
C ASP A 425 -9.35 27.76 -21.98
N GLU A 426 -9.32 26.44 -22.21
CA GLU A 426 -10.14 25.81 -23.25
C GLU A 426 -11.63 25.93 -22.94
N GLU A 427 -12.03 25.66 -21.70
CA GLU A 427 -13.42 25.76 -21.28
C GLU A 427 -13.90 27.23 -21.33
N MET A 428 -13.08 28.20 -20.95
CA MET A 428 -13.42 29.63 -21.09
C MET A 428 -13.57 30.03 -22.57
N ALA A 429 -12.68 29.58 -23.45
CA ALA A 429 -12.79 29.82 -24.89
C ALA A 429 -14.06 29.18 -25.48
N ASN A 430 -14.38 27.94 -25.07
CA ASN A 430 -15.61 27.25 -25.43
C ASN A 430 -16.85 27.98 -24.90
N MET A 431 -16.81 28.48 -23.66
CA MET A 431 -17.90 29.24 -23.06
C MET A 431 -18.22 30.50 -23.89
N ILE A 432 -17.19 31.28 -24.25
CA ILE A 432 -17.35 32.47 -25.10
C ILE A 432 -17.91 32.07 -26.47
N LYS A 433 -17.38 31.00 -27.08
CA LYS A 433 -17.86 30.48 -28.37
C LYS A 433 -19.34 30.10 -28.32
N TYR A 434 -19.76 29.35 -27.32
CA TYR A 434 -21.14 28.91 -27.17
C TYR A 434 -22.07 30.07 -26.80
N GLN A 435 -21.59 31.06 -26.02
CA GLN A 435 -22.33 32.28 -25.72
C GLN A 435 -22.62 33.09 -26.98
N HIS A 436 -21.61 33.34 -27.81
CA HIS A 436 -21.81 34.05 -29.08
C HIS A 436 -22.69 33.29 -30.06
N ALA A 437 -22.57 31.96 -30.12
CA ALA A 437 -23.43 31.13 -30.95
C ALA A 437 -24.90 31.17 -30.46
N TYR A 438 -25.12 31.17 -29.14
CA TYR A 438 -26.44 31.35 -28.53
C TYR A 438 -27.03 32.73 -28.87
N GLU A 439 -26.27 33.81 -28.68
CA GLU A 439 -26.67 35.18 -29.02
C GLU A 439 -26.99 35.35 -30.52
N ALA A 440 -26.24 34.66 -31.40
CA ALA A 440 -26.51 34.66 -32.83
C ALA A 440 -27.82 33.93 -33.16
N ALA A 441 -28.06 32.75 -32.58
CA ALA A 441 -29.31 32.01 -32.76
C ALA A 441 -30.53 32.77 -32.20
N ALA A 442 -30.38 33.47 -31.07
CA ALA A 442 -31.42 34.31 -30.50
C ALA A 442 -31.82 35.45 -31.45
N ARG A 443 -30.83 36.14 -32.03
CA ARG A 443 -31.07 37.20 -33.02
C ARG A 443 -31.79 36.69 -34.27
N VAL A 444 -31.46 35.48 -34.73
CA VAL A 444 -32.18 34.85 -35.86
C VAL A 444 -33.65 34.63 -35.51
N ILE A 445 -33.94 34.16 -34.29
CA ILE A 445 -35.33 33.98 -33.83
C ILE A 445 -36.05 35.32 -33.73
N THR A 446 -35.43 36.36 -33.17
CA THR A 446 -36.03 37.71 -33.09
C THR A 446 -36.34 38.26 -34.49
N ALA A 447 -35.41 38.17 -35.43
CA ALA A 447 -35.64 38.62 -36.80
C ALA A 447 -36.77 37.83 -37.50
N MET A 448 -36.90 36.54 -37.18
CA MET A 448 -37.99 35.71 -37.69
C MET A 448 -39.33 36.02 -37.04
N ASP A 449 -39.35 36.33 -35.75
CA ASP A 449 -40.53 36.79 -35.01
C ASP A 449 -41.04 38.13 -35.57
N GLU A 450 -40.15 39.09 -35.79
CA GLU A 450 -40.46 40.38 -36.44
C GLU A 450 -41.01 40.18 -37.87
N ALA A 451 -40.44 39.24 -38.63
CA ALA A 451 -40.93 38.90 -39.97
C ALA A 451 -42.33 38.25 -39.92
N LEU A 452 -42.60 37.38 -38.94
CA LEU A 452 -43.93 36.80 -38.73
C LEU A 452 -44.95 37.87 -38.34
N ASP A 453 -44.59 38.74 -37.40
CA ASP A 453 -45.44 39.84 -36.95
C ASP A 453 -45.79 40.77 -38.13
N THR A 454 -44.79 41.15 -38.92
CA THR A 454 -45.01 41.96 -40.14
C THR A 454 -45.93 41.25 -41.14
N ILE A 455 -45.78 39.94 -41.33
CA ILE A 455 -46.62 39.17 -42.27
C ILE A 455 -48.06 39.04 -41.76
N ILE A 456 -48.24 38.73 -40.48
CA ILE A 456 -49.54 38.45 -39.87
C ILE A 456 -50.32 39.75 -39.63
N ASN A 457 -49.69 40.72 -38.98
CA ASN A 457 -50.33 41.96 -38.55
C ASN A 457 -50.15 43.11 -39.56
N GLY A 458 -49.06 43.09 -40.36
CA GLY A 458 -48.76 44.14 -41.32
C GLY A 458 -49.31 43.91 -42.74
N MET A 459 -49.38 42.67 -43.23
CA MET A 459 -49.89 42.37 -44.58
C MET A 459 -51.38 41.98 -44.65
N GLY A 460 -52.04 41.77 -43.49
CA GLY A 460 -53.46 41.44 -43.39
C GLY A 460 -54.43 42.64 -43.47
N ILE A 461 -53.92 43.88 -43.52
CA ILE A 461 -54.74 45.10 -43.63
C ILE A 461 -54.98 45.41 -45.11
N VAL A 462 -55.76 44.59 -45.79
CA VAL A 462 -56.33 44.95 -47.09
C VAL A 462 -57.84 44.72 -47.02
N GLY A 463 -58.59 45.81 -46.78
CA GLY A 463 -60.06 45.78 -46.76
C GLY A 463 -60.77 46.58 -45.65
N ARG A 464 -60.23 47.72 -45.21
CA ARG A 464 -61.04 48.77 -44.56
C ARG A 464 -60.88 50.09 -45.29
#